data_AF-A0A954IKS7-F1
#
_entry.id   AF-A0A954IKS7-F1
#
_cell.length_a   1.000
_cell.length_b   1.000
_cell.length_c   1.000
_cell.angle_alpha   90.00
_cell.angle_beta   90.00
_cell.angle_gamma   90.00
#
_symmetry.space_group_name_H-M   'P 1'
#
loop_
_entity.id
_entity.type
_entity.pdbx_description
1 polymer ?
#
loop_
_entity_poly.entity_id
_entity_poly.type
_entity_poly.pdbx_seq_one_letter_code
_entity_poly.pdbx_strand_id
1 'polypeptide(L)'
;MNFLKFQACEIQGKMHPRTSGMAALRKLEALLVRIGEVKNLLIRSNLRLVVSIARRHLRPGVNFFDLVSDGNMSLMRAVEKFDYSRGNKFSTYATWAIMKNFARSIPAEHTQLDRFRTGSDEVFVGT
;
A
#
# COMPACT_ATOMS: atom_id res chain seq x y z
N MET A 1 10.18 -0.49 3.01
CA MET A 1 9.35 0.73 3.11
C MET A 1 9.41 1.33 4.51
N ASN A 2 9.29 0.53 5.57
CA ASN A 2 9.36 0.99 6.96
C ASN A 2 10.70 1.63 7.37
N PHE A 3 11.85 1.06 6.94
CA PHE A 3 13.18 1.59 7.31
C PHE A 3 13.46 3.02 6.83
N LEU A 4 13.16 3.33 5.56
CA LEU A 4 13.40 4.67 5.03
C LEU A 4 12.44 5.71 5.64
N LYS A 5 11.17 5.34 5.87
CA LYS A 5 10.20 6.18 6.59
C LYS A 5 10.65 6.43 8.03
N PHE A 6 11.15 5.39 8.71
CA PHE A 6 11.72 5.48 10.05
C PHE A 6 12.92 6.43 10.08
N GLN A 7 13.88 6.30 9.15
CA GLN A 7 15.02 7.22 9.04
C GLN A 7 14.61 8.67 8.76
N ALA A 8 13.58 8.89 7.94
CA ALA A 8 13.05 10.23 7.68
C ALA A 8 12.39 10.84 8.94
N CYS A 9 11.62 10.03 9.68
CA CYS A 9 10.97 10.44 10.93
C CYS A 9 12.01 10.76 12.03
N GLU A 10 13.04 9.92 12.17
CA GLU A 10 14.19 10.13 13.06
C GLU A 10 14.91 11.47 12.80
N ILE A 11 15.11 11.83 11.53
CA ILE A 11 15.74 13.10 11.15
C ILE A 11 14.77 14.26 11.40
N GLN A 12 13.47 14.09 11.10
CA GLN A 12 12.43 15.09 11.42
C GLN A 12 12.34 15.38 12.92
N GLY A 13 12.34 14.36 13.78
CA GLY A 13 12.24 14.54 15.23
C GLY A 13 13.44 15.24 15.86
N LYS A 14 14.60 15.18 15.20
CA LYS A 14 15.84 15.89 15.61
C LYS A 14 15.90 17.32 15.04
N MET A 15 15.00 17.70 14.14
CA MET A 15 14.97 19.02 13.50
C MET A 15 14.03 20.00 14.20
N HIS A 16 14.56 21.14 14.63
CA HIS A 16 13.79 22.26 15.18
C HIS A 16 13.55 23.31 14.09
N PRO A 17 12.32 23.83 13.90
CA PRO A 17 11.95 24.70 12.77
C PRO A 17 12.81 25.97 12.57
N ARG A 18 13.53 26.42 13.61
CA ARG A 18 14.37 27.63 13.59
C ARG A 18 15.89 27.37 13.56
N THR A 19 16.34 26.13 13.81
CA THR A 19 17.77 25.84 14.10
C THR A 19 18.38 24.80 13.17
N SER A 20 17.56 24.11 12.36
CA SER A 20 18.05 23.07 11.47
C SER A 20 18.89 23.66 10.32
N GLY A 21 20.19 23.33 10.31
CA GLY A 21 21.10 23.73 9.25
C GLY A 21 20.72 23.15 7.88
N MET A 22 21.03 23.89 6.80
CA MET A 22 20.73 23.51 5.41
C MET A 22 21.16 22.08 5.03
N ALA A 23 22.24 21.57 5.62
CA ALA A 23 22.72 20.21 5.37
C ALA A 23 21.73 19.13 5.84
N ALA A 24 21.05 19.33 6.97
CA ALA A 24 20.04 18.40 7.48
C ALA A 24 18.77 18.40 6.61
N LEU A 25 18.34 19.59 6.17
CA LEU A 25 17.20 19.74 5.27
C LEU A 25 17.43 19.04 3.91
N ARG A 26 18.62 19.24 3.30
CA ARG A 26 18.99 18.54 2.06
C ARG A 26 19.00 17.03 2.22
N LYS A 27 19.48 16.52 3.36
CA LYS A 27 19.49 15.07 3.65
C LYS A 27 18.08 14.51 3.80
N LEU A 28 17.18 15.24 4.45
CA LEU A 28 15.77 14.85 4.54
C LEU A 28 15.12 14.81 3.16
N GLU A 29 15.29 15.87 2.36
CA GLU A 29 14.72 15.96 1.02
C GLU A 29 15.18 14.79 0.14
N ALA A 30 16.48 14.48 0.13
CA ALA A 30 17.02 13.34 -0.60
C ALA A 30 16.41 11.99 -0.15
N LEU A 31 16.19 11.81 1.14
CA LEU A 31 15.54 10.60 1.67
C LEU A 31 14.07 10.51 1.26
N LEU A 32 13.33 11.62 1.29
CA LEU A 32 11.93 11.66 0.87
C LEU A 32 11.77 11.33 -0.62
N VAL A 33 12.64 11.89 -1.48
CA VAL A 33 12.68 11.54 -2.91
C VAL A 33 12.92 10.04 -3.08
N ARG A 34 13.92 9.49 -2.37
CA ARG A 34 14.24 8.07 -2.46
C ARG A 34 13.09 7.17 -1.99
N ILE A 35 12.36 7.56 -0.96
CA ILE A 35 11.14 6.86 -0.51
C ILE A 35 10.10 6.83 -1.63
N GLY A 36 9.88 7.98 -2.28
CA GLY A 36 8.95 8.09 -3.42
C GLY A 36 9.32 7.17 -4.58
N GLU A 37 10.60 7.14 -4.96
CA GLU A 37 11.10 6.26 -6.02
C GLU A 37 10.88 4.78 -5.72
N VAL A 38 11.24 4.34 -4.50
CA VAL A 38 11.08 2.94 -4.10
C VAL A 38 9.60 2.57 -4.03
N LYS A 39 8.72 3.49 -3.61
CA LYS A 39 7.27 3.29 -3.59
C LYS A 39 6.76 3.07 -5.01
N ASN A 40 7.14 3.94 -5.94
CA ASN A 40 6.75 3.85 -7.33
C ASN A 40 7.26 2.57 -8.00
N LEU A 41 8.51 2.16 -7.71
CA LEU A 41 9.06 0.89 -8.19
C LEU A 41 8.24 -0.30 -7.67
N LEU A 42 7.91 -0.32 -6.37
CA LEU A 42 7.15 -1.40 -5.77
C LEU A 42 5.73 -1.48 -6.36
N ILE A 43 5.07 -0.34 -6.61
CA ILE A 43 3.76 -0.31 -7.28
C ILE A 43 3.86 -0.88 -8.70
N ARG A 44 4.78 -0.34 -9.52
CA ARG A 44 4.95 -0.72 -10.94
C ARG A 44 5.23 -2.21 -11.11
N SER A 45 6.09 -2.77 -10.25
CA SER A 45 6.42 -4.21 -10.26
C SER A 45 5.22 -5.13 -9.96
N ASN A 46 4.16 -4.62 -9.33
CA ASN A 46 3.00 -5.42 -8.91
C ASN A 46 1.71 -5.12 -9.71
N LEU A 47 1.77 -4.29 -10.76
CA LEU A 47 0.57 -4.01 -11.58
C LEU A 47 0.00 -5.28 -12.24
N ARG A 48 0.85 -6.22 -12.65
CA ARG A 48 0.41 -7.50 -13.24
C ARG A 48 -0.41 -8.36 -12.27
N LEU A 49 -0.12 -8.27 -10.97
CA LEU A 49 -0.89 -8.95 -9.92
C LEU A 49 -2.32 -8.41 -9.91
N VAL A 50 -2.50 -7.10 -9.95
CA VAL A 50 -3.83 -6.46 -9.96
C VAL A 50 -4.65 -6.96 -11.15
N VAL A 51 -4.07 -6.94 -12.35
CA VAL A 51 -4.74 -7.43 -13.56
C VAL A 51 -5.13 -8.91 -13.41
N SER A 52 -4.27 -9.74 -12.81
CA SER A 52 -4.57 -11.17 -12.58
C SER A 52 -5.72 -11.40 -11.60
N ILE A 53 -5.85 -10.55 -10.57
CA ILE A 53 -6.93 -10.62 -9.58
C ILE A 53 -8.23 -10.08 -10.18
N ALA A 54 -8.18 -8.94 -10.87
CA ALA A 54 -9.32 -8.32 -11.54
C ALA A 54 -9.98 -9.26 -12.55
N ARG A 55 -9.18 -9.98 -13.35
CA ARG A 55 -9.72 -10.98 -14.30
C ARG A 55 -10.58 -12.06 -13.64
N ARG A 56 -10.29 -12.44 -12.38
CA ARG A 56 -11.07 -13.46 -11.65
C ARG A 56 -12.39 -12.93 -11.10
N HIS A 57 -12.53 -11.61 -10.98
CA HIS A 57 -13.72 -10.95 -10.44
C HIS A 57 -14.55 -10.26 -11.55
N LEU A 58 -14.23 -10.54 -12.82
CA LEU A 58 -15.01 -10.04 -13.94
C LEU A 58 -16.37 -10.74 -13.98
N ARG A 59 -17.45 -9.96 -14.01
CA ARG A 59 -18.83 -10.42 -14.12
C ARG A 59 -19.56 -9.66 -15.23
N PRO A 60 -20.64 -10.20 -15.81
CA PRO A 60 -21.46 -9.47 -16.77
C PRO A 60 -21.90 -8.12 -16.19
N GLY A 61 -21.76 -7.05 -16.98
CA GLY A 61 -22.10 -5.68 -16.57
C GLY A 61 -21.04 -4.92 -15.77
N VAL A 62 -19.92 -5.56 -15.39
CA VAL A 62 -18.79 -4.88 -14.72
C VAL A 62 -17.71 -4.53 -15.74
N ASN A 63 -17.29 -3.27 -15.78
CA ASN A 63 -16.20 -2.83 -16.64
C ASN A 63 -14.85 -3.29 -16.08
N PHE A 64 -14.08 -4.01 -16.91
CA PHE A 64 -12.77 -4.54 -16.54
C PHE A 64 -11.75 -3.44 -16.18
N PHE A 65 -11.76 -2.32 -16.90
CA PHE A 65 -10.80 -1.23 -16.65
C PHE A 65 -11.09 -0.49 -15.33
N ASP A 66 -12.36 -0.40 -14.95
CA ASP A 66 -12.75 0.19 -13.66
C ASP A 66 -12.29 -0.71 -12.52
N LEU A 67 -12.45 -2.03 -12.65
CA LEU A 67 -11.98 -2.99 -11.66
C LEU A 67 -10.45 -2.97 -11.51
N VAL A 68 -9.72 -2.84 -12.61
CA VAL A 68 -8.25 -2.68 -12.58
C VAL A 68 -7.86 -1.36 -11.91
N SER A 69 -8.55 -0.27 -12.21
CA SER A 69 -8.30 1.06 -11.61
C SER A 69 -8.55 1.05 -10.09
N ASP A 70 -9.68 0.50 -9.65
CA ASP A 70 -9.99 0.29 -8.23
C ASP A 70 -8.95 -0.58 -7.53
N GLY A 71 -8.54 -1.68 -8.19
CA GLY A 71 -7.50 -2.57 -7.69
C GLY A 71 -6.14 -1.88 -7.55
N ASN A 72 -5.76 -1.03 -8.50
CA ASN A 72 -4.54 -0.24 -8.45
C ASN A 72 -4.58 0.77 -7.30
N MET A 73 -5.74 1.39 -7.04
CA MET A 73 -5.91 2.29 -5.89
C MET A 73 -5.75 1.53 -4.56
N SER A 74 -6.28 0.31 -4.47
CA SER A 74 -6.05 -0.55 -3.30
C SER A 74 -4.58 -0.97 -3.14
N LEU A 75 -3.90 -1.31 -4.24
CA LEU A 75 -2.47 -1.64 -4.25
C LEU A 75 -1.62 -0.48 -3.72
N MET A 76 -1.88 0.75 -4.16
CA MET A 76 -1.14 1.93 -3.70
C MET A 76 -1.27 2.14 -2.20
N ARG A 77 -2.49 2.00 -1.65
CA ARG A 77 -2.75 2.04 -0.20
C ARG A 77 -2.07 0.90 0.54
N ALA A 78 -2.04 -0.30 -0.05
CA ALA A 78 -1.34 -1.45 0.53
C ALA A 78 0.17 -1.22 0.62
N VAL A 79 0.80 -0.60 -0.39
CA VAL A 79 2.23 -0.26 -0.35
C VAL A 79 2.56 0.68 0.81
N GLU A 80 1.69 1.65 1.10
CA GLU A 80 1.92 2.61 2.17
C GLU A 80 1.92 1.99 3.57
N LYS A 81 1.08 0.96 3.76
CA LYS A 81 0.85 0.26 5.02
C LYS A 81 1.64 -1.03 5.19
N PHE A 82 2.26 -1.53 4.12
CA PHE A 82 2.94 -2.81 4.17
C PHE A 82 4.15 -2.77 5.10
N ASP A 83 4.12 -3.68 6.08
CA ASP A 83 5.23 -3.91 6.97
C ASP A 83 5.93 -5.24 6.65
N TYR A 84 7.21 -5.13 6.28
CA TYR A 84 8.05 -6.28 5.94
C TYR A 84 8.54 -7.02 7.20
N SER A 85 8.48 -6.39 8.38
CA SER A 85 8.93 -7.00 9.64
C SER A 85 8.09 -8.22 10.03
N ARG A 86 6.83 -8.27 9.58
CA ARG A 86 5.87 -9.35 9.86
C ARG A 86 6.13 -10.64 9.07
N GLY A 87 7.22 -10.73 8.30
CA GLY A 87 7.66 -11.95 7.62
C GLY A 87 6.83 -12.38 6.40
N ASN A 88 5.79 -11.64 6.03
CA ASN A 88 4.93 -11.95 4.88
C ASN A 88 5.40 -11.26 3.60
N LYS A 89 5.29 -11.94 2.46
CA LYS A 89 5.55 -11.33 1.15
C LYS A 89 4.52 -10.24 0.84
N PHE A 90 4.96 -9.17 0.17
CA PHE A 90 4.07 -8.07 -0.22
C PHE A 90 2.89 -8.52 -1.09
N SER A 91 3.12 -9.45 -2.03
CA SER A 91 2.09 -10.00 -2.92
C SER A 91 0.90 -10.60 -2.15
N THR A 92 1.18 -11.25 -1.03
CA THR A 92 0.15 -11.84 -0.16
C THR A 92 -0.73 -10.74 0.45
N TYR A 93 -0.09 -9.72 1.02
CA TYR A 93 -0.79 -8.58 1.62
C TYR A 93 -1.60 -7.79 0.59
N ALA A 94 -1.00 -7.50 -0.56
CA ALA A 94 -1.65 -6.79 -1.66
C ALA A 94 -2.88 -7.54 -2.19
N THR A 95 -2.80 -8.86 -2.32
CA THR A 95 -3.91 -9.69 -2.79
C THR A 95 -5.13 -9.53 -1.87
N TRP A 96 -4.93 -9.61 -0.55
CA TRP A 96 -6.01 -9.43 0.41
C TRP A 96 -6.61 -8.02 0.37
N ALA A 97 -5.77 -6.99 0.28
CA ALA A 97 -6.24 -5.61 0.19
C ALA A 97 -7.08 -5.36 -1.07
N ILE A 98 -6.70 -5.93 -2.20
CA ILE A 98 -7.43 -5.82 -3.47
C ILE A 98 -8.78 -6.56 -3.38
N MET A 99 -8.77 -7.81 -2.90
CA MET A 99 -10.00 -8.60 -2.73
C MET A 99 -10.98 -7.94 -1.77
N LYS A 100 -10.49 -7.39 -0.65
CA LYS A 100 -11.33 -6.65 0.30
C LYS A 100 -11.94 -5.38 -0.32
N ASN A 101 -11.22 -4.71 -1.22
CA ASN A 101 -11.76 -3.56 -1.94
C ASN A 101 -12.85 -4.00 -2.92
N PHE A 102 -12.64 -5.05 -3.70
CA PHE A 102 -13.64 -5.57 -4.64
C PHE A 102 -14.90 -6.06 -3.93
N ALA A 103 -14.76 -6.75 -2.79
CA ALA A 103 -15.90 -7.15 -1.98
C ALA A 103 -16.74 -5.97 -1.45
N ARG A 104 -16.17 -4.77 -1.35
CA ARG A 104 -16.88 -3.53 -0.98
C ARG A 104 -17.46 -2.81 -2.20
N SER A 105 -16.72 -2.76 -3.31
CA SER A 105 -17.15 -2.10 -4.54
C SER A 105 -18.22 -2.91 -5.30
N ILE A 106 -18.26 -4.24 -5.14
CA ILE A 106 -19.17 -5.15 -5.81
C ILE A 106 -20.25 -5.62 -4.81
N PRO A 107 -21.50 -5.14 -4.93
CA PRO A 107 -22.57 -5.41 -3.94
C PRO A 107 -22.89 -6.89 -3.70
N ALA A 108 -22.52 -7.79 -4.61
CA ALA A 108 -22.84 -9.21 -4.57
C ALA A 108 -21.74 -10.12 -3.97
N GLU A 109 -20.62 -9.58 -3.47
CA GLU A 109 -19.44 -10.38 -3.05
C GLU A 109 -19.26 -10.57 -1.53
N HIS A 110 -20.28 -10.28 -0.73
CA HIS A 110 -20.22 -10.31 0.75
C HIS A 110 -19.96 -11.69 1.40
N THR A 111 -19.81 -12.79 0.64
CA THR A 111 -19.89 -14.17 1.18
C THR A 111 -18.56 -14.95 1.20
N GLN A 112 -17.41 -14.42 0.75
CA GLN A 112 -16.20 -15.27 0.54
C GLN A 112 -14.90 -14.91 1.31
N LEU A 113 -14.96 -14.22 2.46
CA LEU A 113 -13.72 -13.75 3.13
C LEU A 113 -13.37 -14.42 4.47
N ASP A 114 -13.85 -15.63 4.75
CA ASP A 114 -13.49 -16.36 5.99
C ASP A 114 -12.17 -17.15 5.90
N ARG A 115 -11.60 -17.32 4.70
CA ARG A 115 -10.43 -18.20 4.52
C ARG A 115 -9.07 -17.58 4.85
N PHE A 116 -8.96 -16.26 4.92
CA PHE A 116 -7.68 -15.56 5.16
C PHE A 116 -7.82 -14.51 6.25
N ARG A 117 -8.35 -14.95 7.40
CA ARG A 117 -8.40 -14.17 8.63
C ARG A 117 -6.96 -14.01 9.16
N THR A 118 -6.21 -13.06 8.61
CA THR A 118 -4.98 -12.58 9.23
C THR A 118 -5.35 -12.16 10.65
N GLY A 119 -4.66 -12.70 11.65
CA GLY A 119 -4.94 -12.47 13.08
C GLY A 119 -5.24 -11.00 13.36
N SER A 120 -6.21 -10.81 14.26
CA SER A 120 -6.88 -9.57 14.68
C SER A 120 -5.96 -8.41 15.09
N ASP A 121 -5.13 -7.92 14.17
CA ASP A 121 -4.46 -6.63 14.30
C ASP A 121 -5.14 -5.66 13.36
N GLU A 122 -6.02 -4.89 13.96
CA GLU A 122 -6.59 -3.66 13.47
C GLU A 122 -5.50 -2.77 12.82
N VAL A 123 -5.55 -2.56 11.51
CA VAL A 123 -4.77 -1.49 10.85
C VAL A 123 -5.64 -0.67 9.88
N PHE A 124 -6.90 -0.49 10.28
CA PHE A 124 -7.85 0.44 9.67
C PHE A 124 -8.45 1.40 10.69
N VAL A 125 -7.65 1.89 11.64
CA VAL A 125 -7.98 3.13 12.34
C VAL A 125 -6.93 4.14 11.95
N GLY A 126 -7.36 5.11 11.14
CA GLY A 126 -6.68 6.38 11.04
C GLY A 126 -7.17 7.22 12.21
N THR A 127 -6.31 7.36 13.20
CA THR A 127 -6.21 8.47 14.16
C THR A 127 -4.74 8.56 14.55
#